data_AF-J0L066-F1
#
_entry.id   AF-J0L066-F1
#
_cell.length_a   1.000
_cell.length_b   1.000
_cell.length_c   1.000
_cell.angle_alpha   90.00
_cell.angle_beta   90.00
_cell.angle_gamma   90.00
#
_symmetry.space_group_name_H-M   'P 1'
#
loop_
_entity.id
_entity.type
_entity.pdbx_description
1 polymer ?
#
loop_
_entity_poly.entity_id
_entity_poly.type
_entity_poly.pdbx_seq_one_letter_code
_entity_poly.pdbx_strand_id
1 'polypeptide(L)'
;MKPKTYPSRRTRSQHTYDFYKERRNDPTWRDDYLRVRSIRQRTIIVEVTIGIIIVFVGIFVFNELQKQTTHDSNNRVADSTSSSQTTVQNSSSSASSKIAKSKTDSTSTVKQSTTISNFSRYNKYSGKYIGYANSYTLDFKKGTLTSDDTNQSQVYYFKQVILHPDDSLVINVQSTTTQEAPSYLSILLAPANKKITENWQTGASLEDNTDDSTNRFSLATSNNNGKTYNMSPAYNAFSENDTSGSSNTSSYSTIFATTN
;
A
#
# COMPACT_ATOMS: atom_id res chain seq x y z
N MET A 1 -9.78 18.26 27.13
CA MET A 1 -8.90 17.28 27.81
C MET A 1 -7.58 17.94 28.14
N LYS A 2 -7.03 17.74 29.35
CA LYS A 2 -5.70 18.26 29.70
C LYS A 2 -4.62 17.50 28.91
N PRO A 3 -3.60 18.17 28.34
CA PRO A 3 -2.56 17.49 27.56
C PRO A 3 -1.77 16.52 28.45
N LYS A 4 -1.52 15.31 27.93
CA LYS A 4 -0.71 14.30 28.64
C LYS A 4 0.72 14.83 28.84
N THR A 5 1.19 14.81 30.09
CA THR A 5 2.53 15.22 30.47
C THR A 5 3.43 14.02 30.74
N TYR A 6 4.73 14.21 30.59
CA TYR A 6 5.75 13.20 30.80
C TYR A 6 6.87 13.77 31.68
N PRO A 7 7.35 13.00 32.68
CA PRO A 7 8.39 13.47 33.58
C PRO A 7 9.75 13.55 32.87
N SER A 8 10.44 14.68 33.03
CA SER A 8 11.82 14.88 32.60
C SER A 8 12.76 14.13 33.53
N ARG A 9 13.74 13.40 32.98
CA ARG A 9 14.79 12.76 33.80
C ARG A 9 15.77 13.79 34.34
N ARG A 10 15.89 14.93 33.65
CA ARG A 10 16.87 15.97 33.95
C ARG A 10 16.40 16.94 35.01
N THR A 11 15.19 17.46 34.87
CA THR A 11 14.69 18.60 35.66
C THR A 11 13.66 18.19 36.71
N ARG A 12 13.29 16.90 36.79
CA ARG A 12 12.21 16.34 37.64
C ARG A 12 10.84 17.03 37.46
N SER A 13 10.70 17.91 36.48
CA SER A 13 9.47 18.58 36.09
C SER A 13 8.72 17.77 35.02
N GLN A 14 7.40 17.96 34.96
CA GLN A 14 6.56 17.34 33.95
C GLN A 14 6.35 18.29 32.77
N HIS A 15 6.51 17.78 31.55
CA HIS A 15 6.33 18.56 30.33
C HIS A 15 5.46 17.82 29.31
N THR A 16 4.80 18.56 28.44
CA THR A 16 4.00 17.98 27.36
C THR A 16 4.90 17.38 26.28
N TYR A 17 4.32 16.55 25.40
CA TYR A 17 5.06 16.03 24.26
C TYR A 17 5.62 17.14 23.36
N ASP A 18 4.86 18.22 23.17
CA ASP A 18 5.25 19.33 22.27
C ASP A 18 6.50 20.03 22.77
N PHE A 19 6.62 20.21 24.09
CA PHE A 19 7.85 20.71 24.72
C PHE A 19 9.09 19.89 24.35
N TYR A 20 8.99 18.56 24.36
CA TYR A 20 10.09 17.66 23.97
C TYR A 20 10.30 17.65 22.44
N LYS A 21 9.23 17.80 21.65
CA LYS A 21 9.28 17.80 20.18
C LYS A 21 9.97 19.05 19.63
N GLU A 22 9.75 20.21 20.25
CA GLU A 22 10.44 21.46 19.95
C GLU A 22 11.95 21.35 20.21
N ARG A 23 12.33 20.65 21.28
CA ARG A 23 13.73 20.47 21.71
C ARG A 23 14.39 19.22 21.14
N ARG A 24 13.86 18.66 20.05
CA ARG A 24 14.36 17.40 19.45
C ARG A 24 15.81 17.48 18.97
N ASN A 25 16.31 18.67 18.66
CA ASN A 25 17.67 18.93 18.19
C ASN A 25 18.60 19.46 19.30
N ASP A 26 18.06 19.70 20.51
CA ASP A 26 18.87 20.10 21.65
C ASP A 26 19.52 18.85 22.26
N PRO A 27 20.86 18.75 22.28
CA PRO A 27 21.57 17.59 22.82
C PRO A 27 21.21 17.33 24.29
N THR A 28 20.81 18.36 25.05
CA THR A 28 20.45 18.23 26.47
C THR A 28 19.07 17.59 26.70
N TRP A 29 18.20 17.61 25.69
CA TRP A 29 16.82 17.09 25.78
C TRP A 29 16.56 15.89 24.85
N ARG A 30 17.55 15.51 24.04
CA ARG A 30 17.42 14.48 23.02
C ARG A 30 16.99 13.13 23.60
N ASP A 31 17.58 12.71 24.71
CA ASP A 31 17.29 11.42 25.33
C ASP A 31 15.88 11.36 25.91
N ASP A 32 15.44 12.44 26.57
CA ASP A 32 14.07 12.54 27.07
C ASP A 32 13.06 12.59 25.93
N TYR A 33 13.37 13.27 24.82
CA TYR A 33 12.54 13.23 23.61
C TYR A 33 12.40 11.81 23.04
N LEU A 34 13.51 11.08 22.87
CA LEU A 34 13.49 9.71 22.35
C LEU A 34 12.69 8.76 23.26
N ARG A 35 12.84 8.92 24.58
CA ARG A 35 12.08 8.15 25.58
C ARG A 35 10.59 8.43 25.51
N VAL A 36 10.18 9.70 25.49
CA VAL A 36 8.77 10.06 25.43
C VAL A 36 8.16 9.64 24.08
N ARG A 37 8.93 9.74 22.99
CA ARG A 37 8.52 9.25 21.67
C ARG A 37 8.24 7.75 21.67
N SER A 38 9.09 6.93 22.28
CA SER A 38 8.89 5.48 22.33
C SER A 38 7.69 5.10 23.21
N ILE A 39 7.46 5.81 24.32
CA ILE A 39 6.27 5.64 25.17
C ILE A 39 4.99 5.90 24.35
N ARG A 40 4.93 7.04 23.63
CA ARG A 40 3.75 7.37 22.79
C ARG A 40 3.54 6.36 21.67
N GLN A 41 4.61 5.92 21.01
CA GLN A 41 4.51 4.92 19.96
C GLN A 41 3.95 3.60 20.50
N ARG A 42 4.40 3.13 21.67
CA ARG A 42 3.86 1.91 22.29
C ARG A 42 2.39 2.06 22.65
N THR A 43 1.98 3.19 23.24
CA THR A 43 0.57 3.44 23.57
C THR A 43 -0.32 3.43 22.33
N ILE A 44 0.09 4.12 21.25
CA ILE A 44 -0.67 4.15 20.00
C ILE A 44 -0.75 2.76 19.37
N ILE A 45 0.36 2.00 19.36
CA ILE A 45 0.38 0.63 18.83
C ILE A 45 -0.59 -0.26 19.62
N VAL A 46 -0.59 -0.18 20.95
CA VAL A 46 -1.50 -0.97 21.80
C VAL A 46 -2.96 -0.57 21.57
N GLU A 47 -3.28 0.72 21.54
CA GLU A 47 -4.65 1.21 21.29
C GLU A 47 -5.18 0.76 19.92
N VAL A 48 -4.36 0.87 18.87
CA VAL A 48 -4.71 0.41 17.51
C VAL A 48 -4.88 -1.11 17.48
N THR A 49 -4.01 -1.87 18.15
CA THR A 49 -4.09 -3.33 18.19
C THR A 49 -5.38 -3.80 18.85
N ILE A 50 -5.77 -3.18 19.97
CA ILE A 50 -7.05 -3.48 20.64
C ILE A 50 -8.23 -3.14 19.75
N GLY A 51 -8.20 -1.98 19.06
CA GLY A 51 -9.26 -1.60 18.12
C GLY A 51 -9.44 -2.62 16.99
N ILE A 52 -8.34 -3.12 16.42
CA ILE A 52 -8.36 -4.15 15.39
C ILE A 52 -8.99 -5.45 15.92
N ILE A 53 -8.62 -5.89 17.13
CA ILE A 53 -9.17 -7.12 17.73
C ILE A 53 -10.70 -7.00 17.91
N ILE A 54 -11.19 -5.85 18.41
CA ILE A 54 -12.63 -5.63 18.59
C ILE A 54 -13.38 -5.71 17.25
N VAL A 55 -12.82 -5.14 16.19
CA VAL A 55 -13.41 -5.21 14.84
C VAL A 55 -13.47 -6.65 14.34
N PHE A 56 -12.39 -7.42 14.49
CA PHE A 56 -12.39 -8.84 14.09
C PHE A 56 -13.39 -9.69 14.87
N VAL A 57 -13.50 -9.48 16.19
CA VAL A 57 -14.50 -10.18 17.02
C VAL A 57 -15.92 -9.79 16.59
N GLY A 58 -16.16 -8.50 16.32
CA GLY A 58 -17.46 -8.02 15.83
C GLY A 58 -17.86 -8.65 14.49
N ILE A 59 -16.95 -8.70 13.52
CA ILE A 59 -17.17 -9.34 12.22
C ILE A 59 -17.45 -10.85 12.41
N PHE A 60 -16.68 -11.52 13.27
CA PHE A 60 -16.84 -12.95 13.52
C PHE A 60 -18.22 -13.27 14.13
N VAL A 61 -18.64 -12.53 15.15
CA VAL A 61 -19.95 -12.71 15.80
C VAL A 61 -21.10 -12.36 14.83
N PHE A 62 -20.97 -11.29 14.05
CA PHE A 62 -21.97 -10.90 13.07
C PHE A 62 -22.17 -11.96 11.98
N ASN A 63 -21.08 -12.52 11.46
CA ASN A 63 -21.13 -13.58 10.46
C ASN A 63 -21.78 -14.86 11.01
N GLU A 64 -21.60 -15.17 12.29
CA GLU A 64 -22.20 -16.35 12.92
C GLU A 64 -23.72 -16.17 13.18
N LEU A 65 -24.15 -14.94 13.53
CA LEU A 65 -25.57 -14.58 13.67
C LEU A 65 -26.33 -14.61 12.32
N GLN A 66 -25.68 -14.22 11.21
CA GLN A 66 -26.28 -14.33 9.88
C GLN A 66 -26.50 -15.78 9.43
N LYS A 67 -25.58 -16.69 9.79
CA LYS A 67 -25.74 -18.12 9.45
C LYS A 67 -26.92 -18.77 10.18
N GLN A 68 -27.28 -18.31 11.38
CA GLN A 68 -28.44 -18.83 12.11
C GLN A 68 -29.78 -18.32 11.57
N THR A 69 -29.83 -17.13 10.98
CA THR A 69 -31.09 -16.54 10.46
C THR A 69 -31.47 -17.00 9.05
N THR A 70 -30.59 -17.73 8.35
CA THR A 70 -30.85 -18.20 6.98
C THR A 70 -31.43 -19.64 6.95
N HIS A 71 -31.60 -20.29 8.11
CA HIS A 71 -32.10 -21.68 8.17
C HIS A 71 -33.61 -21.83 8.48
N ASP A 72 -34.31 -20.74 8.78
CA ASP A 72 -35.74 -20.75 9.17
C ASP A 72 -36.64 -19.97 8.20
N SER A 73 -36.58 -20.30 6.91
CA SER A 73 -37.52 -19.74 5.93
C SER A 73 -37.83 -20.73 4.81
N ASN A 74 -38.58 -21.79 5.14
CA ASN A 74 -39.39 -22.48 4.15
C ASN A 74 -40.59 -23.14 4.82
N ASN A 75 -41.69 -22.38 4.95
CA ASN A 75 -42.99 -22.98 5.18
C ASN A 75 -44.12 -22.19 4.48
N ARG A 76 -44.93 -22.96 3.74
CA ARG A 76 -46.29 -22.70 3.18
C ARG A 76 -46.40 -22.00 1.82
N VAL A 77 -47.25 -22.41 0.86
CA VAL A 77 -48.30 -23.47 0.72
C VAL A 77 -48.65 -23.61 -0.78
N ALA A 78 -48.93 -24.83 -1.26
CA ALA A 78 -49.97 -25.19 -2.27
C ALA A 78 -49.86 -26.72 -2.52
N ASP A 79 -50.62 -27.58 -1.85
CA ASP A 79 -52.01 -28.02 -2.13
C ASP A 79 -52.09 -29.23 -3.09
N SER A 80 -52.45 -30.36 -2.49
CA SER A 80 -53.16 -31.56 -2.99
C SER A 80 -52.68 -32.31 -4.25
N THR A 81 -52.25 -33.58 -4.06
CA THR A 81 -52.98 -34.81 -4.47
C THR A 81 -52.06 -35.97 -4.91
N SER A 82 -52.20 -37.09 -4.19
CA SER A 82 -52.00 -38.49 -4.58
C SER A 82 -50.60 -39.12 -4.76
N SER A 83 -50.45 -40.20 -3.98
CA SER A 83 -49.90 -41.52 -4.32
C SER A 83 -48.39 -41.66 -4.50
N SER A 84 -47.69 -42.22 -3.51
CA SER A 84 -47.51 -43.69 -3.39
C SER A 84 -46.39 -44.03 -2.41
N GLN A 85 -46.64 -45.13 -1.69
CA GLN A 85 -45.82 -45.76 -0.67
C GLN A 85 -44.39 -46.11 -1.14
N THR A 86 -43.40 -46.03 -0.25
CA THR A 86 -42.75 -47.21 0.39
C THR A 86 -41.62 -46.81 1.36
N THR A 87 -41.87 -47.02 2.66
CA THR A 87 -41.09 -47.78 3.67
C THR A 87 -39.74 -48.40 3.20
N VAL A 88 -38.59 -48.47 3.89
CA VAL A 88 -38.15 -48.75 5.30
C VAL A 88 -36.63 -48.40 5.36
N GLN A 89 -36.13 -47.57 6.28
CA GLN A 89 -35.43 -47.87 7.55
C GLN A 89 -34.07 -48.62 7.50
N ASN A 90 -33.07 -47.97 8.12
CA ASN A 90 -31.88 -48.48 8.84
C ASN A 90 -30.96 -49.54 8.19
N SER A 91 -29.66 -49.23 8.13
CA SER A 91 -28.67 -49.64 9.16
C SER A 91 -27.25 -49.25 8.78
N SER A 92 -26.53 -48.75 9.77
CA SER A 92 -25.08 -48.54 9.85
C SER A 92 -24.23 -49.76 9.46
N SER A 93 -23.10 -49.54 8.76
CA SER A 93 -21.75 -49.72 9.33
C SER A 93 -20.64 -49.68 8.27
N SER A 94 -19.63 -48.86 8.56
CA SER A 94 -18.20 -49.03 8.24
C SER A 94 -17.79 -49.64 6.89
N ALA A 95 -17.34 -48.78 5.97
CA ALA A 95 -16.33 -49.14 5.00
C ALA A 95 -15.41 -47.95 4.67
N SER A 96 -14.13 -48.16 4.96
CA SER A 96 -12.97 -47.33 4.64
C SER A 96 -12.99 -46.80 3.20
N SER A 97 -12.92 -45.49 3.02
CA SER A 97 -12.66 -44.87 1.71
C SER A 97 -11.44 -43.95 1.76
N LYS A 98 -10.42 -44.46 1.08
CA LYS A 98 -9.12 -43.91 0.71
C LYS A 98 -9.11 -42.40 0.49
N ILE A 99 -8.16 -41.79 1.19
CA ILE A 99 -7.50 -40.51 0.89
C ILE A 99 -6.97 -40.56 -0.55
N ALA A 100 -7.67 -39.91 -1.48
CA ALA A 100 -7.13 -39.59 -2.80
C ALA A 100 -6.30 -38.31 -2.68
N LYS A 101 -5.00 -38.52 -2.48
CA LYS A 101 -3.96 -37.50 -2.47
C LYS A 101 -3.67 -37.11 -3.92
N SER A 102 -4.46 -36.22 -4.52
CA SER A 102 -4.06 -35.53 -5.75
C SER A 102 -3.00 -34.49 -5.40
N LYS A 103 -1.76 -34.98 -5.27
CA LYS A 103 -0.57 -34.16 -5.45
C LYS A 103 -0.52 -33.74 -6.93
N THR A 104 -1.14 -32.61 -7.21
CA THR A 104 -0.63 -31.74 -8.27
C THR A 104 0.17 -30.69 -7.54
N ASP A 105 1.46 -30.99 -7.31
CA ASP A 105 2.50 -30.01 -7.00
C ASP A 105 2.62 -29.07 -8.21
N SER A 106 1.62 -28.22 -8.41
CA SER A 106 1.88 -26.90 -8.98
C SER A 106 2.41 -26.10 -7.81
N THR A 107 3.73 -26.14 -7.65
CA THR A 107 4.45 -25.16 -6.84
C THR A 107 4.19 -23.81 -7.51
N SER A 108 3.04 -23.21 -7.18
CA SER A 108 2.75 -21.81 -7.38
C SER A 108 3.89 -21.07 -6.67
N THR A 109 4.94 -20.80 -7.42
CA THR A 109 6.01 -19.92 -6.98
C THR A 109 5.32 -18.58 -6.85
N VAL A 110 4.92 -18.24 -5.62
CA VAL A 110 4.29 -16.96 -5.32
C VAL A 110 5.27 -15.92 -5.84
N LYS A 111 4.88 -15.23 -6.91
CA LYS A 111 5.75 -14.24 -7.53
C LYS A 111 5.91 -13.10 -6.52
N GLN A 112 7.12 -12.94 -5.98
CA GLN A 112 7.40 -11.96 -4.94
C GLN A 112 8.16 -10.76 -5.50
N SER A 113 7.85 -9.59 -4.96
CA SER A 113 8.58 -8.36 -5.25
C SER A 113 9.95 -8.40 -4.58
N THR A 114 10.97 -7.80 -5.22
CA THR A 114 12.34 -7.83 -4.71
C THR A 114 12.90 -6.42 -4.57
N THR A 115 13.60 -6.15 -3.47
CA THR A 115 14.31 -4.87 -3.31
C THR A 115 15.63 -4.92 -4.08
N ILE A 116 15.89 -3.88 -4.86
CA ILE A 116 17.09 -3.74 -5.70
C ILE A 116 18.12 -2.87 -4.98
N SER A 117 19.31 -3.42 -4.76
CA SER A 117 20.47 -2.68 -4.22
C SER A 117 21.25 -1.94 -5.31
N ASN A 118 21.54 -2.60 -6.44
CA ASN A 118 22.21 -2.01 -7.60
C ASN A 118 21.18 -1.48 -8.60
N PHE A 119 20.55 -0.35 -8.30
CA PHE A 119 19.56 0.25 -9.19
C PHE A 119 20.19 0.82 -10.47
N SER A 120 21.49 1.11 -10.51
CA SER A 120 22.18 1.62 -11.71
C SER A 120 22.12 0.67 -12.90
N ARG A 121 21.85 -0.63 -12.70
CA ARG A 121 21.60 -1.58 -13.80
C ARG A 121 20.36 -1.24 -14.65
N TYR A 122 19.46 -0.40 -14.12
CA TYR A 122 18.28 0.08 -14.81
C TYR A 122 18.50 1.42 -15.53
N ASN A 123 19.76 1.79 -15.80
CA ASN A 123 20.10 3.04 -16.49
C ASN A 123 19.39 3.22 -17.84
N LYS A 124 19.01 2.14 -18.51
CA LYS A 124 18.21 2.17 -19.75
C LYS A 124 16.81 2.78 -19.59
N TYR A 125 16.31 2.92 -18.37
CA TYR A 125 15.05 3.62 -18.06
C TYR A 125 15.29 5.06 -17.58
N SER A 126 16.52 5.54 -17.62
CA SER A 126 16.80 6.95 -17.35
C SER A 126 16.41 7.78 -18.55
N GLY A 127 15.98 9.02 -18.30
CA GLY A 127 15.57 9.93 -19.36
C GLY A 127 14.65 11.02 -18.85
N LYS A 128 14.23 11.88 -19.78
CA LYS A 128 13.22 12.90 -19.54
C LYS A 128 11.85 12.31 -19.81
N TYR A 129 10.98 12.45 -18.81
CA TYR A 129 9.59 12.03 -18.83
C TYR A 129 8.70 13.26 -18.83
N ILE A 130 7.81 13.33 -19.81
CA ILE A 130 6.98 14.50 -20.08
C ILE A 130 5.53 14.15 -19.76
N GLY A 131 4.90 14.97 -18.94
CA GLY A 131 3.46 14.97 -18.70
C GLY A 131 2.82 16.22 -19.32
N TYR A 132 1.55 16.45 -19.03
CA TYR A 132 0.81 17.58 -19.62
C TYR A 132 1.38 18.95 -19.25
N ALA A 133 1.70 19.19 -17.97
CA ALA A 133 2.11 20.51 -17.47
C ALA A 133 3.55 20.55 -16.94
N ASN A 134 4.14 19.38 -16.69
CA ASN A 134 5.40 19.23 -15.98
C ASN A 134 6.24 18.12 -16.61
N SER A 135 7.54 18.20 -16.39
CA SER A 135 8.47 17.14 -16.78
C SER A 135 9.39 16.77 -15.63
N TYR A 136 9.87 15.53 -15.66
CA TYR A 136 10.84 15.02 -14.73
C TYR A 136 11.99 14.36 -15.47
N THR A 137 13.18 14.42 -14.89
CA THR A 137 14.33 13.67 -15.36
C THR A 137 14.67 12.58 -14.35
N LEU A 138 14.55 11.31 -14.78
CA LEU A 138 14.90 10.14 -14.00
C LEU A 138 16.32 9.68 -14.35
N ASP A 139 17.19 9.51 -13.36
CA ASP A 139 18.59 9.10 -13.55
C ASP A 139 18.93 7.96 -12.57
N PHE A 140 18.96 6.73 -13.07
CA PHE A 140 19.33 5.54 -12.29
C PHE A 140 20.83 5.45 -12.02
N LYS A 141 21.68 6.13 -12.79
CA LYS A 141 23.13 6.13 -12.51
C LYS A 141 23.43 6.99 -11.28
N LYS A 142 22.76 8.13 -11.15
CA LYS A 142 22.87 9.03 -9.99
C LYS A 142 21.92 8.65 -8.84
N GLY A 143 20.86 7.90 -9.14
CA GLY A 143 19.81 7.58 -8.17
C GLY A 143 18.96 8.79 -7.83
N THR A 144 18.56 9.55 -8.84
CA THR A 144 17.84 10.82 -8.67
C THR A 144 16.62 10.93 -9.58
N LEU A 145 15.59 11.62 -9.09
CA LEU A 145 14.50 12.20 -9.87
C LEU A 145 14.62 13.72 -9.75
N THR A 146 14.60 14.43 -10.86
CA THR A 146 14.65 15.91 -10.88
C THR A 146 13.34 16.43 -11.46
N SER A 147 12.66 17.34 -10.76
CA SER A 147 11.53 18.07 -11.32
C SER A 147 12.03 19.25 -12.12
N ASP A 148 11.57 19.34 -13.37
CA ASP A 148 11.89 20.44 -14.27
C ASP A 148 10.65 21.35 -14.32
N ASP A 149 10.41 22.09 -13.23
CA ASP A 149 9.37 23.13 -13.16
C ASP A 149 10.00 24.51 -13.42
N THR A 150 9.21 25.39 -14.02
CA THR A 150 9.57 26.75 -14.48
C THR A 150 10.07 27.67 -13.37
N ASN A 151 9.73 27.40 -12.11
CA ASN A 151 10.02 28.31 -11.00
C ASN A 151 11.17 27.83 -10.10
N GLN A 152 11.30 26.54 -9.82
CA GLN A 152 12.43 25.94 -9.08
C GLN A 152 12.57 24.45 -9.42
N SER A 153 13.80 24.01 -9.72
CA SER A 153 14.09 22.58 -9.89
C SER A 153 14.31 21.92 -8.52
N GLN A 154 13.63 20.81 -8.27
CA GLN A 154 13.79 20.02 -7.04
C GLN A 154 14.39 18.65 -7.36
N VAL A 155 15.43 18.29 -6.62
CA VAL A 155 16.09 16.99 -6.73
C VAL A 155 15.60 16.08 -5.60
N TYR A 156 15.18 14.88 -5.98
CA TYR A 156 14.84 13.79 -5.08
C TYR A 156 15.84 12.66 -5.25
N TYR A 157 16.24 12.05 -4.13
CA TYR A 157 17.20 10.94 -4.11
C TYR A 157 16.48 9.62 -3.84
N PHE A 158 16.93 8.55 -4.52
CA PHE A 158 16.38 7.22 -4.34
C PHE A 158 16.66 6.71 -2.92
N LYS A 159 15.60 6.23 -2.28
CA LYS A 159 15.65 5.55 -0.98
C LYS A 159 15.55 4.05 -1.13
N GLN A 160 14.69 3.60 -2.02
CA GLN A 160 14.43 2.20 -2.24
C GLN A 160 13.92 2.01 -3.66
N VAL A 161 14.36 0.94 -4.30
CA VAL A 161 13.84 0.49 -5.60
C VAL A 161 13.33 -0.93 -5.41
N ILE A 162 12.10 -1.19 -5.81
CA ILE A 162 11.43 -2.48 -5.71
C ILE A 162 11.08 -2.92 -7.13
N LEU A 163 11.46 -4.15 -7.49
CA LEU A 163 11.07 -4.80 -8.73
C LEU A 163 9.86 -5.69 -8.45
N HIS A 164 8.78 -5.43 -9.17
CA HIS A 164 7.60 -6.28 -9.18
C HIS A 164 7.74 -7.41 -10.22
N PRO A 165 7.00 -8.52 -10.04
CA PRO A 165 7.01 -9.63 -10.98
C PRO A 165 6.50 -9.36 -12.41
N ASP A 166 5.83 -8.23 -12.65
CA ASP A 166 5.43 -7.76 -13.98
C ASP A 166 6.50 -6.88 -14.65
N ASP A 167 7.71 -6.86 -14.09
CA ASP A 167 8.85 -6.01 -14.46
C ASP A 167 8.64 -4.50 -14.21
N SER A 168 7.54 -4.09 -13.57
CA SER A 168 7.38 -2.72 -13.10
C SER A 168 8.29 -2.43 -11.89
N LEU A 169 8.62 -1.16 -11.71
CA LEU A 169 9.46 -0.68 -10.62
C LEU A 169 8.69 0.28 -9.73
N VAL A 170 8.82 0.11 -8.42
CA VAL A 170 8.44 1.12 -7.42
C VAL A 170 9.71 1.77 -6.87
N ILE A 171 9.82 3.09 -7.03
CA ILE A 171 11.00 3.87 -6.66
C ILE A 171 10.59 4.90 -5.62
N ASN A 172 10.94 4.65 -4.37
CA ASN A 172 10.72 5.60 -3.28
C ASN A 172 11.82 6.65 -3.30
N VAL A 173 11.45 7.93 -3.32
CA VAL A 173 12.38 9.06 -3.39
C VAL A 173 12.11 10.10 -2.31
N GLN A 174 13.15 10.84 -1.92
CA GLN A 174 13.06 11.89 -0.91
C GLN A 174 13.81 13.14 -1.37
N SER A 175 13.22 14.33 -1.15
CA SER A 175 13.93 15.60 -1.28
C SER A 175 14.66 15.99 0.01
N THR A 176 15.80 16.65 -0.15
CA THR A 176 16.59 17.19 0.95
C THR A 176 16.78 18.69 0.75
N THR A 177 15.68 19.44 0.77
CA THR A 177 15.75 20.91 0.78
C THR A 177 16.00 21.38 2.22
N THR A 178 16.82 22.43 2.39
CA THR A 178 17.22 22.95 3.70
C THR A 178 16.18 23.88 4.32
N GLN A 179 15.27 24.42 3.50
CA GLN A 179 14.30 25.44 3.92
C GLN A 179 12.89 24.87 4.18
N GLU A 180 12.60 23.66 3.71
CA GLU A 180 11.27 23.05 3.83
C GLU A 180 11.33 21.66 4.48
N ALA A 181 10.18 21.18 4.95
CA ALA A 181 10.08 19.80 5.38
C ALA A 181 10.39 18.88 4.19
N PRO A 182 11.13 17.78 4.39
CA PRO A 182 11.43 16.84 3.31
C PRO A 182 10.14 16.32 2.68
N SER A 183 10.10 16.35 1.34
CA SER A 183 9.01 15.76 0.56
C SER A 183 9.36 14.33 0.18
N TYR A 184 8.34 13.47 0.19
CA TYR A 184 8.48 12.02 -0.04
C TYR A 184 7.52 11.60 -1.14
N LEU A 185 8.09 11.11 -2.23
CA LEU A 185 7.34 10.63 -3.39
C LEU A 185 7.68 9.16 -3.65
N SER A 186 6.80 8.48 -4.36
CA SER A 186 7.09 7.19 -4.95
C SER A 186 6.71 7.21 -6.42
N ILE A 187 7.49 6.51 -7.23
CA ILE A 187 7.31 6.42 -8.67
C ILE A 187 6.88 4.98 -8.96
N LEU A 188 5.79 4.80 -9.70
CA LEU A 188 5.45 3.53 -10.32
C LEU A 188 5.86 3.60 -11.79
N LEU A 189 6.92 2.90 -12.17
CA LEU A 189 7.48 2.90 -13.52
C LEU A 189 7.13 1.60 -14.23
N ALA A 190 6.52 1.70 -15.41
CA ALA A 190 6.37 0.61 -16.35
C ALA A 190 7.32 0.81 -17.54
N PRO A 191 8.26 -0.12 -17.77
CA PRO A 191 9.12 -0.08 -18.95
C PRO A 191 8.34 -0.18 -20.26
N ALA A 192 8.94 0.25 -21.36
CA ALA A 192 8.41 0.02 -22.70
C ALA A 192 8.15 -1.49 -22.94
N ASN A 193 7.05 -1.79 -23.63
CA ASN A 193 6.53 -3.12 -23.93
C ASN A 193 6.15 -3.94 -22.68
N LYS A 194 5.86 -3.26 -21.57
CA LYS A 194 5.37 -3.88 -20.32
C LYS A 194 4.09 -3.19 -19.89
N LYS A 195 3.20 -3.98 -19.31
CA LYS A 195 1.90 -3.55 -18.77
C LYS A 195 1.87 -3.87 -17.29
N ILE A 196 1.32 -2.97 -16.50
CA ILE A 196 1.07 -3.23 -15.07
C ILE A 196 -0.14 -4.15 -14.98
N THR A 197 -0.01 -5.28 -14.28
CA THR A 197 -1.07 -6.29 -14.22
C THR A 197 -1.78 -6.36 -12.88
N GLU A 198 -1.21 -5.72 -11.86
CA GLU A 198 -1.65 -5.84 -10.47
C GLU A 198 -1.27 -4.59 -9.67
N ASN A 199 -2.15 -4.19 -8.75
CA ASN A 199 -1.79 -3.29 -7.66
C ASN A 199 -1.09 -4.10 -6.55
N TRP A 200 0.23 -4.08 -6.53
CA TRP A 200 1.06 -4.86 -5.61
C TRP A 200 0.96 -4.43 -4.13
N GLN A 201 0.21 -3.37 -3.79
CA GLN A 201 -0.14 -3.05 -2.40
C GLN A 201 -1.39 -3.78 -1.91
N THR A 202 -2.33 -4.07 -2.81
CA THR A 202 -3.65 -4.64 -2.46
C THR A 202 -3.84 -6.06 -2.98
N GLY A 203 -3.05 -6.49 -3.96
CA GLY A 203 -3.23 -7.75 -4.68
C GLY A 203 -4.34 -7.72 -5.74
N ALA A 204 -4.93 -6.55 -6.01
CA ALA A 204 -6.00 -6.42 -6.97
C ALA A 204 -5.45 -6.46 -8.40
N SER A 205 -6.06 -7.26 -9.28
CA SER A 205 -5.75 -7.24 -10.71
C SER A 205 -6.03 -5.87 -11.30
N LEU A 206 -5.18 -5.45 -12.23
CA LEU A 206 -5.24 -4.15 -12.90
C LEU A 206 -5.08 -4.36 -14.40
N GLU A 207 -5.95 -3.69 -15.17
CA GLU A 207 -5.80 -3.56 -16.61
C GLU A 207 -5.15 -2.22 -16.93
N ASP A 208 -3.97 -2.25 -17.55
CA ASP A 208 -3.20 -1.06 -17.90
C ASP A 208 -3.56 -0.59 -19.32
N ASN A 209 -4.26 0.55 -19.38
CA ASN A 209 -4.84 1.12 -20.60
C ASN A 209 -3.92 2.12 -21.33
N THR A 210 -2.69 2.31 -20.86
CA THR A 210 -1.76 3.29 -21.43
C THR A 210 -0.97 2.74 -22.62
N ASP A 211 -0.45 3.59 -23.52
CA ASP A 211 0.43 3.15 -24.62
C ASP A 211 1.78 2.64 -24.07
N ASP A 212 2.16 1.40 -24.42
CA ASP A 212 3.40 0.72 -23.98
C ASP A 212 4.56 0.84 -24.96
N SER A 213 4.43 1.64 -26.01
CA SER A 213 5.53 1.93 -26.94
C SER A 213 6.75 2.60 -26.28
N THR A 214 6.56 3.24 -25.13
CA THR A 214 7.60 4.02 -24.42
C THR A 214 7.64 3.69 -22.93
N ASN A 215 8.72 4.10 -22.24
CA ASN A 215 8.73 4.01 -20.79
C ASN A 215 7.75 5.04 -20.23
N ARG A 216 7.01 4.64 -19.21
CA ARG A 216 6.03 5.49 -18.55
C ARG A 216 6.13 5.36 -17.05
N PHE A 217 5.80 6.42 -16.33
CA PHE A 217 5.63 6.34 -14.89
C PHE A 217 4.49 7.21 -14.41
N SER A 218 4.02 6.92 -13.20
CA SER A 218 3.13 7.78 -12.44
C SER A 218 3.66 7.98 -11.01
N LEU A 219 3.13 8.99 -10.31
CA LEU A 219 3.62 9.41 -9.00
C LEU A 219 2.63 9.10 -7.88
N ALA A 220 3.16 8.87 -6.68
CA ALA A 220 2.44 8.70 -5.45
C ALA A 220 3.12 9.49 -4.34
N THR A 221 2.38 9.78 -3.27
CA THR A 221 2.88 10.56 -2.13
C THR A 221 2.90 9.74 -0.85
N SER A 222 3.69 10.19 0.11
CA SER A 222 3.66 9.69 1.49
C SER A 222 3.14 10.76 2.44
N ASN A 223 2.15 10.39 3.24
CA ASN A 223 1.58 11.25 4.29
C ASN A 223 2.22 11.05 5.67
N ASN A 224 3.25 10.19 5.78
CA ASN A 224 3.83 9.79 7.06
C ASN A 224 5.37 9.77 7.06
N ASN A 225 5.96 10.74 6.36
CA ASN A 225 7.41 10.96 6.24
C ASN A 225 8.15 9.76 5.60
N GLY A 226 7.58 9.22 4.52
CA GLY A 226 8.20 8.17 3.71
C GLY A 226 8.16 6.78 4.31
N LYS A 227 7.35 6.54 5.36
CA LYS A 227 7.20 5.20 5.96
C LYS A 227 6.30 4.30 5.14
N THR A 228 5.21 4.85 4.64
CA THR A 228 4.30 4.19 3.69
C THR A 228 3.96 5.17 2.58
N TYR A 229 3.76 4.64 1.38
CA TYR A 229 3.34 5.41 0.21
C TYR A 229 1.94 4.93 -0.17
N ASN A 230 1.04 5.86 -0.46
CA ASN A 230 -0.27 5.52 -1.02
C ASN A 230 -0.10 5.41 -2.53
N MET A 231 0.10 4.20 -3.05
CA MET A 231 0.32 3.98 -4.50
C MET A 231 -0.98 3.92 -5.29
N SER A 232 -2.15 3.88 -4.64
CA SER A 232 -3.43 3.78 -5.36
C SER A 232 -3.61 4.83 -6.45
N PRO A 233 -3.28 6.13 -6.26
CA PRO A 233 -3.34 7.11 -7.34
C PRO A 233 -2.43 6.73 -8.52
N ALA A 234 -1.21 6.26 -8.23
CA ALA A 234 -0.25 5.86 -9.24
C ALA A 234 -0.78 4.70 -10.10
N TYR A 235 -1.32 3.66 -9.47
CA TYR A 235 -1.95 2.54 -10.18
C TYR A 235 -3.17 2.99 -11.00
N ASN A 236 -4.04 3.81 -10.42
CA ASN A 236 -5.23 4.31 -11.11
C ASN A 236 -4.88 5.08 -12.39
N ALA A 237 -3.79 5.85 -12.40
CA ALA A 237 -3.33 6.56 -13.60
C ALA A 237 -3.04 5.61 -14.77
N PHE A 238 -2.53 4.40 -14.51
CA PHE A 238 -2.31 3.39 -15.55
C PHE A 238 -3.61 2.75 -16.02
N SER A 239 -4.55 2.47 -15.12
CA SER A 239 -5.85 1.90 -15.50
C SER A 239 -6.75 2.90 -16.21
N GLU A 240 -6.65 4.18 -15.89
CA GLU A 240 -7.49 5.23 -16.48
C GLU A 240 -6.81 5.92 -17.67
N ASN A 241 -5.53 5.59 -17.94
CA ASN A 241 -4.68 6.31 -18.89
C ASN A 241 -4.69 7.83 -18.64
N ASP A 242 -4.60 8.22 -17.36
CA ASP A 242 -4.70 9.63 -16.98
C ASP A 242 -3.43 10.40 -17.32
N THR A 243 -3.47 11.07 -18.46
CA THR A 243 -2.41 11.97 -18.96
C THR A 243 -2.69 13.44 -18.60
N SER A 244 -3.83 13.72 -17.97
CA SER A 244 -4.30 15.07 -17.69
C SER A 244 -4.12 15.40 -16.21
N GLY A 245 -3.16 16.28 -15.87
CA GLY A 245 -2.97 16.78 -14.51
C GLY A 245 -4.12 17.71 -14.02
N SER A 246 -5.38 17.26 -14.08
CA SER A 246 -6.56 18.10 -13.87
C SER A 246 -6.93 18.29 -12.40
N SER A 247 -6.79 19.55 -11.95
CA SER A 247 -7.59 20.31 -10.96
C SER A 247 -8.10 19.68 -9.65
N ASN A 248 -8.93 18.65 -9.78
CA ASN A 248 -10.16 18.63 -9.00
C ASN A 248 -10.30 17.46 -8.03
N THR A 249 -9.31 16.56 -7.96
CA THR A 249 -9.25 15.52 -6.93
C THR A 249 -7.89 15.55 -6.24
N SER A 250 -7.88 15.54 -4.92
CA SER A 250 -6.70 15.65 -4.05
C SER A 250 -5.72 14.46 -4.13
N SER A 251 -5.76 13.69 -5.21
CA SER A 251 -5.05 12.42 -5.40
C SER A 251 -4.45 12.39 -6.80
N TYR A 252 -3.67 13.41 -7.16
CA TYR A 252 -3.04 13.49 -8.48
C TYR A 252 -2.03 12.38 -8.68
N SER A 253 -2.29 11.56 -9.70
CA SER A 253 -1.22 10.90 -10.41
C SER A 253 -1.53 10.97 -11.90
N THR A 254 -0.54 11.40 -12.68
CA THR A 254 -0.63 11.44 -14.14
C THR A 254 0.47 10.58 -14.72
N ILE A 255 0.27 10.10 -15.94
CA ILE A 255 1.25 9.35 -16.71
C ILE A 255 2.24 10.33 -17.35
N PHE A 256 3.51 10.12 -17.05
CA PHE A 256 4.63 10.74 -17.72
C PHE A 256 5.28 9.71 -18.64
N ALA A 257 5.56 10.08 -19.88
CA ALA A 257 6.17 9.18 -20.86
C ALA A 257 7.50 9.76 -21.39
N THR A 258 8.43 8.89 -21.75
CA THR A 258 9.64 9.31 -22.47
C THR A 258 9.29 9.69 -23.90
N THR A 259 9.87 10.77 -24.41
CA THR A 259 9.86 11.05 -25.86
C THR A 259 11.00 10.26 -26.51
N ASN A 260 10.67 9.50 -27.56
CA ASN A 260 11.65 8.83 -28.41
C ASN A 260 12.39 9.85 -29.29
#